data_AF-A0A3C0C2T7-F1
#
_entry.id   AF-A0A3C0C2T7-F1
#
_cell.length_a   1.000
_cell.length_b   1.000
_cell.length_c   1.000
_cell.angle_alpha   90.00
_cell.angle_beta   90.00
_cell.angle_gamma   90.00
#
_symmetry.space_group_name_H-M   'P 1'
#
loop_
_entity.id
_entity.type
_entity.pdbx_description
1 polymer ?
#
loop_
_entity_poly.entity_id
_entity_poly.type
_entity_poly.pdbx_seq_one_letter_code
_entity_poly.pdbx_strand_id
1 'polypeptide(L)'
;MICVKSKFAHFNFNVLDLKKSMEFYEEALGLKEVKRVEKPDFTLVYLGDGETDFQLELTYLHDRTEKYDLGEAEFHLAFTVKDIQAAHAHHEKMGCICY
;
A
#
# COMPACT_ATOMS: atom_id res chain seq x y z
N MET A 1 -18.39 -21.09 25.78
CA MET A 1 -18.72 -19.98 24.87
C MET A 1 -17.43 -19.53 24.23
N ILE A 2 -17.27 -19.63 22.90
CA ILE A 2 -16.07 -19.16 22.22
C ILE A 2 -16.20 -17.65 22.03
N CYS A 3 -15.27 -16.88 22.61
CA CYS A 3 -15.16 -15.45 22.34
C CYS A 3 -14.24 -15.27 21.13
N VAL A 4 -14.79 -14.87 19.98
CA VAL A 4 -14.00 -14.55 18.79
C VAL A 4 -13.53 -13.11 18.90
N LYS A 5 -12.21 -12.92 19.01
CA LYS A 5 -11.57 -11.60 19.01
C LYS A 5 -10.64 -11.50 17.80
N SER A 6 -11.04 -10.71 16.81
CA SER A 6 -10.26 -10.43 15.62
C SER A 6 -9.42 -9.15 15.77
N LYS A 7 -8.36 -9.03 14.97
CA LYS A 7 -7.57 -7.81 14.81
C LYS A 7 -7.46 -7.51 13.32
N PHE A 8 -7.36 -6.23 12.97
CA PHE A 8 -6.96 -5.84 11.63
C PHE A 8 -5.54 -6.34 11.35
N ALA A 9 -5.32 -6.86 10.15
CA ALA A 9 -4.04 -7.43 9.75
C ALA A 9 -3.43 -6.59 8.61
N HIS A 10 -4.10 -6.54 7.47
CA HIS A 10 -3.61 -5.80 6.32
C HIS A 10 -4.76 -5.34 5.41
N PHE A 11 -4.45 -4.38 4.54
CA PHE A 11 -5.23 -4.03 3.35
C PHE A 11 -4.44 -4.43 2.11
N ASN A 12 -5.10 -4.92 1.05
CA ASN A 12 -4.42 -5.37 -0.16
C ASN A 12 -4.71 -4.46 -1.36
N PHE A 13 -3.67 -4.17 -2.15
CA PHE A 13 -3.79 -3.70 -3.52
C PHE A 13 -3.06 -4.63 -4.49
N ASN A 14 -3.69 -4.92 -5.63
CA ASN A 14 -2.96 -5.48 -6.74
C ASN A 14 -2.27 -4.37 -7.53
N VAL A 15 -1.00 -4.58 -7.86
CA VAL A 15 -0.16 -3.61 -8.58
C VAL A 15 0.36 -4.19 -9.89
N LEU A 16 0.51 -3.33 -10.90
CA LEU A 16 1.04 -3.72 -12.21
C LEU A 16 2.58 -3.60 -12.27
N ASP A 17 3.15 -2.68 -11.49
CA ASP A 17 4.59 -2.46 -11.40
C ASP A 17 4.98 -2.41 -9.92
N LEU A 18 5.50 -3.53 -9.42
CA LEU A 18 5.85 -3.68 -8.01
C LEU A 18 6.91 -2.67 -7.56
N LYS A 19 7.95 -2.48 -8.37
CA LYS A 19 9.07 -1.59 -8.03
C LYS A 19 8.57 -0.16 -7.92
N LYS A 20 7.82 0.31 -8.92
CA LYS A 20 7.26 1.66 -8.93
C LYS A 20 6.32 1.89 -7.73
N SER A 21 5.49 0.89 -7.40
CA SER A 21 4.61 0.99 -6.23
C SER A 21 5.39 1.07 -4.92
N MET A 22 6.42 0.24 -4.74
CA MET A 22 7.27 0.30 -3.54
C MET A 22 7.98 1.65 -3.40
N GLU A 23 8.60 2.15 -4.46
CA GLU A 23 9.26 3.46 -4.48
C GLU A 23 8.26 4.58 -4.15
N PHE A 24 7.04 4.51 -4.68
CA PHE A 24 5.98 5.48 -4.38
C PHE A 24 5.60 5.47 -2.89
N TYR A 25 5.29 4.30 -2.31
CA TYR A 25 4.85 4.21 -0.92
C TYR A 25 5.97 4.55 0.07
N GLU A 26 7.22 4.26 -0.29
CA GLU A 26 8.38 4.66 0.49
C GLU A 26 8.55 6.18 0.52
N GLU A 27 8.46 6.85 -0.64
CA GLU A 27 8.66 8.31 -0.73
C GLU A 27 7.46 9.11 -0.21
N ALA A 28 6.23 8.68 -0.51
CA ALA A 28 5.01 9.41 -0.15
C ALA A 28 4.71 9.28 1.35
N LEU A 29 4.84 8.05 1.88
CA LEU A 29 4.30 7.69 3.19
C LEU A 29 5.36 7.11 4.14
N GLY A 30 6.61 6.95 3.68
CA GLY A 30 7.68 6.39 4.51
C GLY A 30 7.57 4.88 4.74
N LEU A 31 6.64 4.18 4.07
CA LEU A 31 6.41 2.76 4.31
C LEU A 31 7.62 1.93 3.86
N LYS A 32 7.95 0.88 4.62
CA LYS A 32 9.07 -0.02 4.33
C LYS A 32 8.59 -1.46 4.17
N GLU A 33 9.27 -2.23 3.33
CA GLU A 33 9.06 -3.67 3.24
C GLU A 33 9.36 -4.34 4.59
N VAL A 34 8.37 -5.07 5.11
CA VAL A 34 8.49 -5.85 6.35
C VAL A 34 8.42 -7.36 6.11
N LYS A 35 7.87 -7.77 4.96
CA LYS A 35 7.77 -9.18 4.57
C LYS A 35 7.57 -9.31 3.06
N ARG A 36 8.14 -10.37 2.49
CA ARG A 36 7.98 -10.74 1.08
C ARG A 36 7.71 -12.23 0.94
N VAL A 37 6.81 -12.57 0.01
CA VAL A 37 6.49 -13.95 -0.35
C VAL A 37 6.64 -14.07 -1.86
N GLU A 38 7.60 -14.89 -2.28
CA GLU A 38 7.84 -15.18 -3.70
C GLU A 38 7.17 -16.50 -4.10
N LYS A 39 6.40 -16.47 -5.17
CA LYS A 39 5.77 -17.63 -5.82
C LYS A 39 6.08 -17.61 -7.31
N PRO A 40 5.94 -18.73 -8.04
CA PRO A 40 6.19 -18.76 -9.48
C PRO A 40 5.37 -17.73 -10.27
N ASP A 41 4.10 -17.53 -9.89
CA ASP A 41 3.15 -16.73 -10.66
C ASP A 41 2.93 -15.32 -10.07
N PHE A 42 3.34 -15.09 -8.82
CA PHE A 42 3.12 -13.83 -8.14
C PHE A 42 4.12 -13.55 -7.02
N THR A 43 4.28 -12.28 -6.71
CA THR A 43 4.98 -11.78 -5.53
C THR A 43 3.99 -11.05 -4.62
N LEU A 44 4.07 -11.32 -3.31
CA LEU A 44 3.43 -10.48 -2.29
C LEU A 44 4.50 -9.69 -1.54
N VAL A 45 4.29 -8.38 -1.38
CA VAL A 45 5.12 -7.51 -0.55
C VAL A 45 4.25 -6.84 0.49
N TYR A 46 4.63 -6.95 1.76
CA TYR A 46 3.96 -6.27 2.86
C TYR A 46 4.77 -5.06 3.27
N LEU A 47 4.14 -3.89 3.27
CA LEU A 47 4.70 -2.62 3.69
C LEU A 47 4.14 -2.23 5.06
N GLY A 48 5.00 -1.75 5.95
CA GLY A 48 4.63 -1.26 7.29
C GLY A 48 5.05 0.19 7.51
N ASP A 49 4.35 0.86 8.42
CA ASP A 49 4.64 2.24 8.86
C ASP A 49 5.73 2.30 9.95
N GLY A 50 6.07 1.15 10.56
CA GLY A 50 7.03 1.07 11.67
C GLY A 50 6.45 1.47 13.03
N GLU A 51 5.17 1.80 13.10
CA GLU A 51 4.45 2.21 14.32
C GLU A 51 3.33 1.23 14.72
N THR A 52 2.68 0.60 13.75
CA THR A 52 1.53 -0.30 13.95
C THR A 52 1.76 -1.70 13.37
N ASP A 53 0.94 -2.67 13.81
CA ASP A 53 0.95 -4.03 13.25
C ASP A 53 0.23 -4.12 11.88
N PHE A 54 -0.46 -3.05 11.45
CA PHE A 54 -1.24 -3.04 10.22
C PHE A 54 -0.34 -2.90 9.00
N GLN A 55 -0.61 -3.67 7.94
CA GLN A 55 0.25 -3.72 6.76
C GLN A 55 -0.51 -3.36 5.49
N LEU A 56 0.17 -2.73 4.54
CA LEU A 56 -0.27 -2.67 3.16
C LEU A 56 0.34 -3.84 2.39
N GLU A 57 -0.48 -4.77 1.92
CA GLU A 57 -0.08 -5.86 1.05
C GLU A 57 -0.18 -5.43 -0.42
N LEU A 58 0.91 -5.60 -1.17
CA LEU A 58 0.95 -5.44 -2.61
C LEU A 58 1.02 -6.82 -3.28
N THR A 59 0.03 -7.13 -4.12
CA THR A 59 0.03 -8.33 -4.97
C THR A 59 0.51 -7.97 -6.37
N TYR A 60 1.62 -8.55 -6.79
CA TYR A 60 2.15 -8.42 -8.14
C TYR A 60 1.99 -9.75 -8.89
N LEU A 61 1.18 -9.76 -9.94
CA LEU A 61 0.99 -10.92 -10.82
C LEU A 61 1.97 -10.83 -11.99
N HIS A 62 2.85 -11.82 -12.14
CA HIS A 62 3.99 -11.73 -13.07
C HIS A 62 3.57 -11.59 -14.54
N ASP A 63 2.51 -12.30 -14.94
CA ASP A 63 2.05 -12.34 -16.33
C ASP A 63 1.04 -11.23 -16.66
N ARG A 64 0.62 -10.43 -15.68
CA ARG A 64 -0.37 -9.37 -15.94
C ARG A 64 0.32 -8.17 -16.56
N THR A 65 -0.17 -7.76 -17.73
CA THR A 65 0.29 -6.57 -18.46
C THR A 65 -0.76 -5.46 -18.53
N GLU A 66 -2.02 -5.80 -18.30
CA GLU A 66 -3.13 -4.86 -18.34
C GLU A 66 -3.36 -4.18 -16.99
N LYS A 67 -3.73 -2.89 -17.03
CA LYS A 67 -4.14 -2.14 -15.84
C LYS A 67 -5.32 -2.83 -15.14
N TYR A 68 -5.41 -2.67 -13.83
CA TYR A 68 -6.61 -3.08 -13.10
C TYR A 68 -7.75 -2.10 -13.38
N ASP A 69 -8.94 -2.63 -13.63
CA ASP A 69 -10.17 -1.85 -13.60
C ASP A 69 -10.57 -1.68 -12.13
N LEU A 70 -10.57 -0.43 -11.67
CA LEU A 70 -10.86 -0.06 -10.28
C LEU A 70 -12.35 0.22 -10.07
N GLY A 71 -13.19 0.10 -11.12
CA GLY A 71 -14.61 0.41 -11.07
C GLY A 71 -14.87 1.84 -10.60
N GLU A 72 -15.71 1.98 -9.57
CA GLU A 72 -16.05 3.27 -8.96
C GLU A 72 -14.97 3.81 -8.01
N ALA A 73 -13.91 3.04 -7.75
CA ALA A 73 -12.80 3.41 -6.87
C ALA A 73 -13.21 3.81 -5.44
N GLU A 74 -14.27 3.21 -4.90
CA GLU A 74 -14.76 3.44 -3.52
C GLU A 74 -13.91 2.73 -2.45
N PHE A 75 -12.59 2.76 -2.57
CA PHE A 75 -11.67 2.25 -1.57
C PHE A 75 -10.65 3.33 -1.22
N HIS A 76 -10.27 3.39 0.05
CA HIS A 76 -9.23 4.29 0.51
C HIS A 76 -8.48 3.65 1.67
N LEU A 77 -7.19 4.01 1.75
CA LEU A 77 -6.37 3.75 2.92
C LEU A 77 -6.01 5.10 3.52
N ALA A 78 -6.25 5.28 4.81
CA ALA A 78 -6.06 6.54 5.50
C ALA A 78 -4.85 6.49 6.42
N PHE A 79 -4.06 7.56 6.40
CA PHE A 79 -2.91 7.77 7.27
C PHE A 79 -3.07 9.09 8.01
N THR A 80 -2.54 9.15 9.22
CA THR A 80 -2.44 10.39 10.00
C THR A 80 -0.98 10.81 10.09
N VAL A 81 -0.74 12.10 9.96
CA VAL A 81 0.58 12.70 10.12
C VAL A 81 0.51 13.82 11.14
N LYS A 82 1.64 14.11 11.79
CA LYS A 82 1.73 15.20 12.76
C LYS A 82 1.55 16.58 12.13
N ASP A 83 2.03 16.76 10.90
CA ASP A 83 1.94 18.01 10.15
C ASP A 83 1.39 17.75 8.75
N ILE A 84 0.09 18.02 8.59
CA ILE A 84 -0.62 17.80 7.33
C ILE A 84 -0.18 18.79 6.24
N GLN A 85 0.29 19.99 6.60
CA GLN A 85 0.71 21.00 5.63
C GLN A 85 2.06 20.62 5.01
N ALA A 86 3.00 20.16 5.84
CA ALA A 86 4.27 19.63 5.37
C ALA A 86 4.08 18.41 4.47
N ALA A 87 3.21 17.47 4.87
CA ALA A 87 2.87 16.31 4.06
C ALA A 87 2.22 16.73 2.73
N HIS A 88 1.26 17.65 2.73
CA HIS A 88 0.63 18.14 1.49
C HIS A 88 1.66 18.76 0.53
N ALA A 89 2.53 19.65 1.02
CA ALA A 89 3.58 20.27 0.20
C ALA A 89 4.58 19.25 -0.37
N HIS A 90 4.87 18.16 0.36
CA HIS A 90 5.67 17.05 -0.13
C HIS A 90 4.97 16.31 -1.28
N HIS A 91 3.71 15.90 -1.08
CA HIS A 91 2.93 15.21 -2.11
C HIS A 91 2.67 16.07 -3.35
N GLU A 92 2.57 17.39 -3.20
CA GLU A 92 2.48 18.35 -4.31
C GLU A 92 3.75 18.32 -5.16
N LYS A 93 4.94 18.34 -4.53
CA LYS A 93 6.23 18.23 -5.25
C LYS A 93 6.39 16.88 -5.96
N MET A 94 5.85 15.81 -5.38
CA MET A 94 5.80 14.50 -6.01
C MET A 94 4.83 14.44 -7.20
N GLY A 95 3.93 15.41 -7.35
CA GLY A 95 2.91 15.42 -8.38
C GLY A 95 1.89 14.30 -8.24
N CYS A 96 1.64 13.83 -7.02
CA CYS A 96 0.78 12.67 -6.73
C CYS A 96 -0.57 13.02 -6.10
N ILE A 97 -0.80 14.30 -5.83
CA ILE A 97 -2.12 14.82 -5.46
C ILE A 97 -3.00 14.73 -6.71
N CYS A 98 -3.97 13.81 -6.67
CA CYS A 98 -5.15 13.88 -7.52
C CYS A 98 -6.13 14.89 -6.90
N TYR A 99 -7.17 15.34 -7.62
CA TYR A 99 -8.19 16.37 -7.27
C TYR A 99 -7.80 17.85 -7.45
#